data_AF-A0A7X8MDH0-F1
#
_entry.id   AF-A0A7X8MDH0-F1
#
_cell.length_a   1.000
_cell.length_b   1.000
_cell.length_c   1.000
_cell.angle_alpha   90.00
_cell.angle_beta   90.00
_cell.angle_gamma   90.00
#
_symmetry.space_group_name_H-M   'P 1'
#
loop_
_entity.id
_entity.type
_entity.pdbx_description
1 polymer ?
#
loop_
_entity_poly.entity_id
_entity_poly.type
_entity_poly.pdbx_seq_one_letter_code
_entity_poly.pdbx_strand_id
1 'polypeptide(L)'
;MLVLDKAIIKRYWPAEDKDENDQIIHQVILQVEAELDDSKQVSELFRSMVRGLVRASVMDNLTGEEYELPAVTVKPFAIKQKKVKIGKGDENDTIKTEYVGLTLVCRPKEDDSAAMLADLYRYFNIDVRLTFDEFKSSGSKKQIDD
;
A
#
# COMPACT_ATOMS: atom_id res chain seq x y z
N MET A 1 -3.11 -11.38 6.29
CA MET A 1 -2.07 -10.35 6.33
C MET A 1 -1.22 -10.54 5.09
N LEU A 2 -1.09 -9.50 4.27
CA LEU A 2 -0.22 -9.47 3.10
C LEU A 2 0.99 -8.61 3.43
N VAL A 3 2.19 -9.08 3.10
CA VAL A 3 3.43 -8.32 3.23
C VAL A 3 4.11 -8.28 1.87
N LEU A 4 4.51 -7.08 1.44
CA LEU A 4 5.32 -6.82 0.26
C LEU A 4 6.64 -6.21 0.75
N ASP A 5 7.69 -7.02 0.81
CA ASP A 5 8.97 -6.64 1.44
C ASP A 5 9.77 -5.61 0.62
N LYS A 6 9.56 -5.56 -0.69
CA LYS A 6 10.22 -4.62 -1.59
C LYS A 6 9.19 -3.81 -2.36
N ALA A 7 8.72 -2.73 -1.73
CA ALA A 7 7.85 -1.75 -2.34
C ALA A 7 8.54 -0.40 -2.43
N ILE A 8 8.14 0.42 -3.41
CA ILE A 8 8.61 1.78 -3.59
C ILE A 8 7.40 2.66 -3.87
N ILE A 9 7.20 3.69 -3.04
CA ILE A 9 6.22 4.74 -3.31
C ILE A 9 6.79 5.64 -4.41
N LYS A 10 6.22 5.55 -5.61
CA LYS A 10 6.66 6.28 -6.81
C LYS A 10 6.08 7.67 -6.91
N ARG A 11 4.85 7.85 -6.43
CA ARG A 11 4.11 9.13 -6.42
C ARG A 11 3.09 9.14 -5.30
N TYR A 12 2.78 10.34 -4.81
CA TYR A 12 1.64 10.57 -3.93
C TYR A 12 1.12 11.99 -4.10
N TRP A 13 -0.18 12.21 -3.91
CA TRP A 13 -0.81 13.54 -4.05
C TRP A 13 -2.17 13.59 -3.33
N PRO A 14 -2.63 14.78 -2.91
CA PRO A 14 -3.98 14.95 -2.36
C PRO A 14 -5.03 14.82 -3.47
N ALA A 15 -6.19 14.27 -3.11
CA ALA A 15 -7.36 14.15 -3.97
C ALA A 15 -8.62 14.45 -3.16
N GLU A 16 -9.71 14.71 -3.87
CA GLU A 16 -11.04 14.93 -3.30
C GLU A 16 -12.01 13.96 -3.95
N ASP A 17 -12.94 13.45 -3.14
CA ASP A 17 -14.04 12.61 -3.58
C ASP A 17 -15.33 13.13 -2.95
N LYS A 18 -16.48 12.68 -3.44
CA LYS A 18 -17.78 13.00 -2.85
C LYS A 18 -18.40 11.76 -2.23
N ASP A 19 -18.91 11.91 -1.01
CA ASP A 19 -19.70 10.86 -0.38
C ASP A 19 -21.13 10.81 -0.96
N GLU A 20 -21.93 9.86 -0.45
CA GLU A 20 -23.32 9.67 -0.86
C GLU A 20 -24.23 10.88 -0.56
N ASN A 21 -23.76 11.82 0.29
CA ASN A 21 -24.47 13.03 0.71
C ASN A 21 -23.87 14.31 0.08
N ASP A 22 -23.08 14.18 -1.00
CA ASP A 22 -22.40 15.30 -1.67
C ASP A 22 -21.34 16.03 -0.80
N GLN A 23 -20.91 15.44 0.32
CA GLN A 23 -19.84 15.98 1.16
C GLN A 23 -18.46 15.66 0.56
N ILE A 24 -17.58 16.66 0.58
CA ILE A 24 -16.19 16.51 0.11
C ILE A 24 -15.42 15.66 1.13
N ILE A 25 -14.84 14.56 0.67
CA ILE A 25 -13.90 13.73 1.40
C ILE A 25 -12.49 14.01 0.86
N HIS A 26 -11.61 14.48 1.73
CA HIS A 26 -10.20 14.60 1.41
C HIS A 26 -9.51 13.22 1.48
N GLN A 27 -8.67 12.94 0.48
CA GLN A 27 -7.96 11.68 0.33
C GLN A 27 -6.51 11.93 -0.08
N VAL A 28 -5.65 10.94 0.15
CA VAL A 28 -4.29 10.92 -0.40
C VAL A 28 -4.17 9.68 -1.28
N ILE A 29 -3.76 9.87 -2.53
CA ILE A 29 -3.51 8.78 -3.47
C ILE A 29 -2.03 8.44 -3.43
N LEU A 30 -1.70 7.15 -3.28
CA LEU A 30 -0.34 6.63 -3.39
C LEU A 30 -0.24 5.73 -4.63
N GLN A 31 0.80 5.94 -5.45
CA GLN A 31 1.21 4.99 -6.46
C GLN A 31 2.44 4.24 -5.97
N VAL A 32 2.29 2.93 -5.82
CA VAL A 32 3.33 2.06 -5.30
C VAL A 32 3.68 1.02 -6.34
N GLU A 33 4.96 0.76 -6.50
CA GLU A 33 5.44 -0.40 -7.23
C GLU A 33 6.03 -1.38 -6.24
N ALA A 34 5.61 -2.64 -6.27
CA ALA A 34 6.10 -3.66 -5.36
C ALA A 34 6.53 -4.93 -6.10
N GLU A 35 7.62 -5.54 -5.66
CA GLU A 35 8.04 -6.87 -6.07
C GLU A 35 7.08 -7.92 -5.49
N LEU A 36 6.80 -8.96 -6.25
CA LEU A 36 6.03 -10.13 -5.83
C LEU A 36 6.96 -11.33 -5.74
N ASP A 37 6.96 -11.97 -4.57
CA ASP A 37 7.77 -13.15 -4.25
C ASP A 37 7.04 -14.45 -4.62
N ASP A 38 5.71 -14.49 -4.45
CA ASP A 38 4.92 -15.69 -4.74
C ASP A 38 3.46 -15.41 -5.18
N SER A 39 2.79 -16.46 -5.65
CA SER A 39 1.39 -16.41 -6.09
C SER A 39 0.39 -16.24 -4.94
N LYS A 40 0.79 -16.49 -3.69
CA LYS A 40 -0.08 -16.25 -2.52
C LYS A 40 -0.21 -14.75 -2.28
N GLN A 41 0.86 -13.98 -2.45
CA GLN A 41 0.80 -12.51 -2.37
C GLN A 41 -0.20 -11.93 -3.38
N VAL A 42 -0.23 -12.46 -4.61
CA VAL A 42 -1.24 -12.06 -5.61
C VAL A 42 -2.65 -12.32 -5.14
N SER A 43 -2.89 -13.52 -4.58
CA SER A 43 -4.21 -13.92 -4.08
C SER A 43 -4.67 -13.05 -2.90
N GLU A 44 -3.78 -12.75 -1.96
CA GLU A 44 -4.05 -11.88 -0.82
C GLU A 44 -4.24 -10.41 -1.23
N LEU A 45 -3.54 -9.95 -2.25
CA LEU A 45 -3.72 -8.60 -2.80
C LEU A 45 -5.09 -8.47 -3.47
N PHE A 46 -5.52 -9.48 -4.23
CA PHE A 46 -6.86 -9.53 -4.81
C PHE A 46 -7.94 -9.55 -3.70
N ARG A 47 -7.73 -10.33 -2.63
CA ARG A 47 -8.63 -10.31 -1.46
C ARG A 47 -8.70 -8.92 -0.81
N SER A 48 -7.56 -8.25 -0.66
CA SER A 48 -7.48 -6.89 -0.11
C SER A 48 -8.24 -5.88 -0.97
N MET A 49 -8.12 -5.98 -2.29
CA MET A 49 -8.88 -5.16 -3.25
C MET A 49 -10.39 -5.41 -3.14
N VAL A 50 -10.83 -6.67 -3.11
CA VAL A 50 -12.26 -7.02 -3.05
C VAL A 50 -12.89 -6.64 -1.71
N ARG A 51 -12.14 -6.68 -0.61
CA ARG A 51 -12.60 -6.24 0.72
C ARG A 51 -12.96 -4.75 0.77
N GLY A 52 -12.46 -3.94 -0.18
CA GLY A 52 -12.63 -2.50 -0.18
C GLY A 52 -11.66 -1.86 0.81
N LEU A 53 -12.07 -1.72 2.08
CA LEU A 53 -11.29 -1.03 3.09
C LEU A 53 -10.36 -1.99 3.85
N VAL A 54 -9.07 -1.65 3.87
CA VAL A 54 -8.01 -2.36 4.60
C VAL A 54 -7.21 -1.37 5.44
N ARG A 55 -6.46 -1.89 6.41
CA ARG A 55 -5.39 -1.15 7.06
C ARG A 55 -4.10 -1.43 6.31
N ALA A 56 -3.26 -0.43 6.13
CA ALA A 56 -1.91 -0.64 5.62
C ALA A 56 -0.86 0.00 6.53
N SER A 57 0.38 -0.45 6.43
CA SER A 57 1.52 0.24 7.04
C SER A 57 2.71 0.26 6.10
N VAL A 58 3.44 1.37 6.14
CA VAL A 58 4.67 1.60 5.37
C VAL A 58 5.82 1.63 6.35
N MET A 59 6.76 0.68 6.21
CA MET A 59 7.96 0.61 7.05
C MET A 59 9.19 0.86 6.20
N ASP A 60 10.04 1.78 6.63
CA ASP A 60 11.36 1.97 6.04
C ASP A 60 12.24 0.76 6.40
N ASN A 61 12.73 0.04 5.39
CA ASN A 61 13.52 -1.16 5.58
C ASN A 61 14.92 -0.88 6.18
N LEU A 62 15.41 0.36 6.13
CA LEU A 62 16.71 0.75 6.66
C LEU A 62 16.63 1.18 8.13
N THR A 63 15.64 1.99 8.48
CA THR A 63 15.51 2.57 9.83
C THR A 63 14.55 1.79 10.72
N GLY A 64 13.62 1.02 10.14
CA GLY A 64 12.54 0.35 10.85
C GLY A 64 11.40 1.26 11.27
N GLU A 65 11.44 2.55 10.91
CA GLU A 65 10.34 3.48 11.19
C GLU A 65 9.09 3.10 10.40
N GLU A 66 7.95 3.01 11.09
CA GLU A 66 6.68 2.59 10.52
C GLU A 66 5.63 3.69 10.58
N TYR A 67 4.91 3.87 9.47
CA TYR A 67 3.77 4.77 9.35
C TYR A 67 2.52 3.99 9.04
N GLU A 68 1.50 4.12 9.89
CA GLU A 68 0.22 3.45 9.71
C GLU A 68 -0.77 4.26 8.88
N LEU A 69 -1.35 3.60 7.89
CA LEU A 69 -2.45 4.07 7.06
C LEU A 69 -3.73 3.35 7.51
N PRO A 70 -4.56 3.96 8.36
CA PRO A 70 -5.65 3.26 9.04
C PRO A 70 -6.75 2.78 8.10
N ALA A 71 -6.98 3.51 7.01
CA ALA A 71 -8.08 3.31 6.09
C ALA A 71 -7.57 3.48 4.65
N VAL A 72 -7.39 2.36 3.96
CA VAL A 72 -6.85 2.30 2.60
C VAL A 72 -7.74 1.45 1.71
N THR A 73 -8.03 1.95 0.52
CA THR A 73 -8.66 1.19 -0.56
C THR A 73 -7.61 0.85 -1.61
N VAL A 74 -7.46 -0.44 -1.92
CA VAL A 74 -6.60 -0.90 -3.01
C VAL A 74 -7.40 -0.88 -4.31
N LYS A 75 -7.01 -0.05 -5.28
CA LYS A 75 -7.64 -0.02 -6.61
C LYS A 75 -7.20 -1.23 -7.48
N PRO A 76 -7.94 -1.54 -8.56
CA PRO A 76 -7.52 -2.54 -9.53
C PRO A 76 -6.08 -2.33 -10.00
N PHE A 77 -5.33 -3.43 -10.08
CA PHE A 77 -3.90 -3.42 -10.34
C PHE A 77 -3.53 -4.35 -11.49
N ALA A 78 -2.33 -4.17 -12.02
CA ALA A 78 -1.75 -5.02 -13.05
C ALA A 78 -0.39 -5.56 -12.58
N ILE A 79 -0.12 -6.81 -12.92
CA ILE A 79 1.16 -7.48 -12.70
C ILE A 79 1.98 -7.38 -13.99
N LYS A 80 3.24 -7.02 -13.86
CA LYS A 80 4.21 -6.94 -14.96
C LYS A 80 5.45 -7.72 -14.60
N GLN A 81 6.01 -8.46 -15.56
CA GLN A 81 7.31 -9.08 -15.41
C GLN A 81 8.41 -8.13 -15.88
N LYS A 82 9.44 -7.94 -15.04
CA LYS A 82 10.63 -7.17 -15.37
C LYS A 82 11.86 -8.06 -15.35
N LYS A 83 12.82 -7.75 -16.21
CA LYS A 83 14.15 -8.36 -16.19
C LYS A 83 15.02 -7.58 -15.21
N VAL A 84 15.44 -8.23 -14.13
CA VAL A 84 16.29 -7.63 -13.09
C VAL A 84 17.68 -8.24 -13.21
N LYS A 85 18.70 -7.39 -13.26
CA LYS A 85 20.10 -7.82 -13.26
C LYS A 85 20.52 -8.10 -11.83
N ILE A 86 21.09 -9.28 -11.59
CA ILE A 86 21.67 -9.64 -10.30
C ILE A 86 23.18 -9.84 -10.53
N GLY A 87 24.00 -9.09 -9.81
CA GLY A 87 25.45 -9.17 -9.89
C GLY A 87 26.13 -7.80 -10.00
N LYS A 88 27.39 -7.76 -9.55
CA LYS A 88 28.34 -6.66 -9.82
C LYS A 88 29.55 -7.28 -10.52
N GLY A 89 29.47 -7.49 -11.83
CA GLY A 89 30.55 -8.08 -12.64
C GLY A 89 30.17 -8.31 -14.10
N ASP A 90 31.08 -8.90 -14.88
CA ASP A 90 30.85 -9.26 -16.30
C ASP A 90 29.88 -10.45 -16.47
N GLU A 91 29.68 -11.24 -15.41
CA GLU A 91 28.64 -12.28 -15.31
C GLU A 91 27.37 -11.69 -14.68
N ASN A 92 26.63 -10.90 -15.47
CA ASN A 92 25.33 -10.39 -15.03
C ASN A 92 24.23 -11.40 -15.41
N ASP A 93 23.80 -12.18 -14.44
CA ASP A 93 22.58 -12.97 -14.58
C ASP A 93 21.35 -12.05 -14.58
N THR A 94 20.43 -12.32 -15.49
CA THR A 94 19.17 -11.59 -15.58
C THR A 94 18.03 -12.53 -15.21
N ILE A 95 17.37 -12.25 -14.09
CA ILE A 95 16.17 -12.99 -13.69
C ILE A 95 14.91 -12.24 -14.13
N LYS A 96 13.83 -12.98 -14.37
CA LYS A 96 12.51 -12.38 -14.52
C LYS A 96 11.86 -12.32 -13.14
N THR A 97 11.44 -11.14 -12.75
CA THR A 97 10.78 -10.88 -11.46
C THR A 97 9.43 -10.23 -11.71
N GLU A 98 8.44 -10.60 -10.93
CA GLU A 98 7.09 -10.05 -11.01
C GLU A 98 6.98 -8.79 -10.14
N TYR A 99 6.33 -7.78 -10.71
CA TYR A 99 6.05 -6.52 -10.03
C TYR A 99 4.57 -6.19 -10.18
N VAL A 100 4.00 -5.60 -9.14
CA VAL A 100 2.65 -5.05 -9.15
C VAL A 100 2.70 -3.53 -9.08
N GLY A 101 1.89 -2.88 -9.92
CA GLY A 101 1.60 -1.45 -9.82
C GLY A 101 0.31 -1.22 -9.04
N LEU A 102 0.42 -0.68 -7.84
CA LEU A 102 -0.69 -0.41 -6.93
C LEU A 102 -1.08 1.07 -6.99
N THR A 103 -2.38 1.33 -6.92
CA THR A 103 -2.92 2.64 -6.56
C THR A 103 -3.70 2.48 -5.27
N LEU A 104 -3.24 3.14 -4.22
CA LEU A 104 -3.84 3.14 -2.90
C LEU A 104 -4.57 4.46 -2.70
N VAL A 105 -5.82 4.39 -2.28
CA VAL A 105 -6.59 5.56 -1.88
C VAL A 105 -6.67 5.54 -0.36
N CYS A 106 -5.97 6.47 0.27
CA CYS A 106 -5.84 6.55 1.70
C CYS A 106 -6.71 7.68 2.25
N ARG A 107 -7.44 7.42 3.32
CA ARG A 107 -8.14 8.47 4.06
C ARG A 107 -7.22 9.03 5.15
N PRO A 108 -6.91 10.33 5.13
CA PRO A 108 -6.14 10.97 6.20
C PRO A 108 -6.88 10.87 7.53
N LYS A 109 -6.12 10.83 8.62
CA LYS A 109 -6.70 10.98 9.96
C LYS A 109 -7.15 12.43 10.13
N GLU A 110 -8.32 12.62 10.75
CA GLU A 110 -8.86 13.96 11.08
C GLU A 110 -8.99 14.90 9.86
N ASP A 111 -9.14 14.31 8.66
CA ASP A 111 -9.18 15.00 7.37
C ASP A 111 -7.94 15.88 7.06
N ASP A 112 -6.82 15.70 7.78
CA ASP A 112 -5.58 16.43 7.56
C ASP A 112 -4.68 15.73 6.51
N SER A 113 -4.98 16.03 5.24
CA SER A 113 -4.16 15.56 4.12
C SER A 113 -2.74 16.12 4.16
N ALA A 114 -2.53 17.34 4.69
CA ALA A 114 -1.23 18.00 4.63
C ALA A 114 -0.23 17.34 5.58
N ALA A 115 -0.65 17.04 6.81
CA ALA A 115 0.16 16.30 7.78
C ALA A 115 0.53 14.91 7.23
N MET A 116 -0.46 14.20 6.67
CA MET A 116 -0.23 12.89 6.07
C MET A 116 0.80 12.92 4.93
N LEU A 117 0.72 13.93 4.04
CA LEU A 117 1.71 14.11 2.95
C LEU A 117 3.12 14.37 3.49
N ALA A 118 3.23 15.19 4.55
CA ALA A 118 4.51 15.47 5.20
C ALA A 118 5.14 14.23 5.83
N ASP A 119 4.32 13.41 6.50
CA ASP A 119 4.78 12.14 7.08
C ASP A 119 5.24 11.15 6.01
N LEU A 120 4.50 11.06 4.90
CA LEU A 120 4.81 10.18 3.78
C LEU A 120 6.09 10.56 3.02
N TYR A 121 6.53 11.82 3.11
CA TYR A 121 7.69 12.32 2.38
C TYR A 121 8.95 11.48 2.62
N ARG A 122 9.17 11.00 3.84
CA ARG A 122 10.35 10.20 4.20
C ARG A 122 10.39 8.82 3.52
N TYR A 123 9.24 8.30 3.11
CA TYR A 123 9.10 6.98 2.49
C TYR A 123 9.14 7.04 0.95
N PHE A 124 9.34 8.23 0.38
CA PHE A 124 9.31 8.45 -1.05
C PHE A 124 10.58 7.96 -1.76
N ASN A 125 10.41 7.18 -2.84
CA ASN A 125 11.51 6.67 -3.66
C ASN A 125 12.60 5.89 -2.89
N ILE A 126 12.26 5.30 -1.75
CA ILE A 126 13.11 4.36 -1.01
C ILE A 126 12.46 2.97 -0.98
N ASP A 127 13.24 1.97 -0.61
CA ASP A 127 12.75 0.61 -0.39
C ASP A 127 12.01 0.52 0.95
N VAL A 128 10.72 0.24 0.87
CA VAL A 128 9.84 0.08 2.03
C VAL A 128 9.20 -1.30 2.04
N ARG A 129 8.86 -1.79 3.24
CA ARG A 129 7.91 -2.88 3.41
C ARG A 129 6.51 -2.29 3.47
N LEU A 130 5.61 -2.82 2.65
CA LEU A 130 4.19 -2.50 2.68
C LEU A 130 3.40 -3.69 3.23
N THR A 131 2.70 -3.48 4.34
CA THR A 131 1.88 -4.50 4.98
C THR A 131 0.41 -4.14 4.85
N PHE A 132 -0.45 -5.11 4.52
CA PHE A 132 -1.90 -4.96 4.51
C PHE A 132 -2.57 -5.93 5.48
N ASP A 133 -3.49 -5.38 6.26
CA ASP A 133 -4.28 -6.07 7.26
C ASP A 133 -5.77 -5.80 7.11
N GLU A 134 -6.57 -6.62 7.79
CA GLU A 134 -8.00 -6.36 7.92
C GLU A 134 -8.25 -5.02 8.59
N PHE A 135 -9.17 -4.24 8.01
CA PHE A 135 -9.63 -3.02 8.61
C PHE A 135 -10.36 -3.35 9.93
N LYS A 136 -9.89 -2.76 11.03
CA LYS A 136 -10.56 -2.85 12.32
C LYS A 136 -11.38 -1.58 12.50
N SER A 137 -12.68 -1.66 12.29
CA SER A 137 -13.56 -0.58 12.74
C SER A 137 -13.48 -0.54 14.27
N SER A 138 -13.19 0.62 14.83
CA SER A 138 -13.32 0.89 16.26
C SER A 138 -14.80 0.82 16.62
N GLY A 139 -15.34 -0.39 16.81
CA GLY A 139 -16.76 -0.62 17.02
C GLY A 139 -17.25 -2.06 17.07
N SER A 140 -16.44 -3.08 16.76
CA SER A 140 -16.88 -4.48 16.90
C SER A 140 -16.82 -4.95 18.36
N LYS A 141 -17.71 -4.45 19.21
CA LYS A 141 -18.14 -5.25 20.37
C LYS A 141 -18.71 -6.54 19.79
N LYS A 142 -18.03 -7.66 20.04
CA LYS A 142 -18.61 -9.00 19.88
C LYS A 142 -19.96 -9.00 20.60
N GLN A 143 -21.04 -9.00 19.83
CA GLN A 143 -22.31 -9.47 20.33
C GLN A 143 -22.15 -10.99 20.44
N ILE A 144 -21.86 -11.44 21.65
CA ILE A 144 -21.99 -12.85 22.04
C ILE A 144 -23.48 -12.99 22.28
N ASP A 145 -24.20 -13.60 21.35
CA ASP A 145 -25.57 -14.06 21.60
C ASP A 145 -25.45 -15.43 22.29
N ASP A 146 -26.02 -15.50 23.50
CA ASP A 146 -26.38 -16.73 24.23
C ASP A 146 -27.59 -17.41 23.57
#